data_AF-A0A1F6ZIN6-F1
#
_entry.id   AF-A0A1F6ZIN6-F1
#
_cell.length_a   1.000
_cell.length_b   1.000
_cell.length_c   1.000
_cell.angle_alpha   90.00
_cell.angle_beta   90.00
_cell.angle_gamma   90.00
#
_symmetry.space_group_name_H-M   'P 1'
#
loop_
_entity.id
_entity.type
_entity.pdbx_description
1 polymer ?
#
loop_
_entity_poly.entity_id
_entity_poly.type
_entity_poly.pdbx_seq_one_letter_code
_entity_poly.pdbx_strand_id
1 'polypeptide(L)'
;MPAVLEEVPINDSPLVLGVPGHYYSFFGGPLFLGIHDDKLREHYEKIKIPLNILRDDEKRRNLAELLSSLNPKPGLFSGESDLEELFPLILEQKHLYQIWKQKVNGKERSFYVPQKAFKTLLTNYVLPFVKAVPAHPSCHGGEKGWTVKKSLESHLPVVSSLTFDMSAAYHQATMNYVFEFFYDSLEGRCKTEEQRRDAAVFLSAVCTIRKDYDERREECFEASLPEGSAVSSAVFNRMLLPIDEEFSRFAEKKGIKYSRWIDDFVFTSPKKRKFNHFEYVMRKAQESFTLAPRKVFFTYEGVSYLLGHKIAYNEIEKISREEFEKQRGEPYTGGMLSDTHPWDCMYEGYEEPTCDGNDIPF
;
A
#
# COMPACT_ATOMS: atom_id res chain seq x y z
N MET A 1 20.16 -2.32 -58.46
CA MET A 1 19.14 -3.23 -57.90
C MET A 1 19.34 -3.27 -56.39
N PRO A 2 18.48 -2.63 -55.57
CA PRO A 2 18.55 -2.76 -54.13
C PRO A 2 17.70 -3.96 -53.66
N ALA A 3 18.23 -4.67 -52.67
CA ALA A 3 17.63 -5.86 -52.09
C ALA A 3 16.30 -5.55 -51.40
N VAL A 4 15.31 -6.39 -51.68
CA VAL A 4 14.00 -6.44 -51.01
C VAL A 4 14.22 -7.10 -49.65
N LEU A 5 13.93 -6.37 -48.57
CA LEU A 5 13.80 -6.94 -47.23
C LEU A 5 12.35 -7.40 -47.06
N GLU A 6 12.14 -8.70 -46.92
CA GLU A 6 10.85 -9.27 -46.54
C GLU A 6 10.55 -8.97 -45.07
N GLU A 7 9.36 -8.41 -44.81
CA GLU A 7 8.84 -8.17 -43.48
C GLU A 7 8.45 -9.50 -42.82
N VAL A 8 9.06 -9.80 -41.66
CA VAL A 8 8.63 -10.89 -40.78
C VAL A 8 7.48 -10.34 -39.91
N PRO A 9 6.29 -10.97 -39.89
CA PRO A 9 5.18 -10.48 -39.09
C PRO A 9 5.49 -10.62 -37.59
N ILE A 10 5.39 -9.50 -36.88
CA ILE A 10 5.43 -9.44 -35.42
C ILE A 10 4.10 -10.02 -34.93
N ASN A 11 4.19 -11.17 -34.26
CA ASN A 11 3.04 -11.82 -33.65
C ASN A 11 2.74 -11.15 -32.29
N ASP A 12 1.83 -10.18 -32.28
CA ASP A 12 1.36 -9.46 -31.08
C ASP A 12 0.41 -10.31 -30.22
N SER A 13 0.92 -11.41 -29.68
CA SER A 13 0.22 -12.16 -28.62
C SER A 13 1.01 -12.04 -27.32
N PRO A 14 0.52 -11.30 -26.29
CA PRO A 14 1.12 -11.39 -24.98
C PRO A 14 0.94 -12.82 -24.45
N LEU A 15 2.05 -13.48 -24.15
CA LEU A 15 2.08 -14.70 -23.35
C LEU A 15 1.43 -14.40 -21.99
N VAL A 16 0.15 -14.74 -21.87
CA VAL A 16 -0.56 -14.82 -20.60
C VAL A 16 0.01 -16.04 -19.87
N LEU A 17 0.94 -15.81 -18.96
CA LEU A 17 1.30 -16.81 -17.96
C LEU A 17 0.08 -17.01 -17.06
N GLY A 18 -0.63 -18.12 -17.28
CA GLY A 18 -1.76 -18.53 -16.45
C GLY A 18 -1.28 -18.83 -15.04
N VAL A 19 -1.66 -17.99 -14.09
CA VAL A 19 -1.59 -18.31 -12.65
C VAL A 19 -2.84 -19.12 -12.32
N PRO A 20 -2.74 -20.34 -11.75
CA PRO A 20 -3.90 -21.13 -11.37
C PRO A 20 -4.67 -20.41 -10.26
N GLY A 21 -5.95 -20.11 -10.51
CA GLY A 21 -6.83 -19.48 -9.54
C GLY A 21 -7.17 -20.43 -8.39
N HIS A 22 -6.67 -20.13 -7.20
CA HIS A 22 -7.23 -20.62 -5.94
C HIS A 22 -8.22 -19.59 -5.40
N TYR A 23 -9.51 -19.94 -5.43
CA TYR A 23 -10.60 -19.16 -4.87
C TYR A 23 -10.82 -19.53 -3.40
N TYR A 24 -10.84 -18.55 -2.51
CA TYR A 24 -11.23 -18.73 -1.11
C TYR A 24 -12.44 -17.86 -0.74
N SER A 25 -13.31 -18.39 0.11
CA SER A 25 -14.51 -17.75 0.64
C SER A 25 -14.18 -16.84 1.83
N PHE A 26 -14.78 -15.65 1.84
CA PHE A 26 -14.54 -14.57 2.81
C PHE A 26 -15.57 -14.57 3.96
N PHE A 27 -15.12 -14.50 5.21
CA PHE A 27 -15.89 -14.03 6.37
C PHE A 27 -15.10 -12.92 7.09
N GLY A 28 -15.81 -11.90 7.59
CA GLY A 28 -15.34 -10.51 7.76
C GLY A 28 -14.47 -10.17 8.98
N GLY A 29 -13.62 -9.17 8.76
CA GLY A 29 -12.71 -8.47 9.69
C GLY A 29 -11.66 -7.64 8.87
N PRO A 30 -11.05 -6.57 9.44
CA PRO A 30 -10.15 -5.64 8.72
C PRO A 30 -9.06 -6.40 7.98
N LEU A 31 -8.98 -6.16 6.66
CA LEU A 31 -8.14 -6.79 5.65
C LEU A 31 -7.87 -8.28 5.92
N PHE A 32 -8.86 -9.16 5.77
CA PHE A 32 -8.56 -10.58 5.53
C PHE A 32 -8.09 -10.74 4.07
N LEU A 33 -6.84 -10.34 3.78
CA LEU A 33 -6.03 -11.13 2.86
C LEU A 33 -5.89 -12.49 3.54
N GLY A 34 -6.26 -13.57 2.86
CA GLY A 34 -6.51 -14.86 3.52
C GLY A 34 -5.33 -15.27 4.41
N ILE A 35 -5.58 -15.37 5.72
CA ILE A 35 -4.62 -15.93 6.68
C ILE A 35 -4.28 -17.34 6.17
N HIS A 36 -3.10 -17.50 5.62
CA HIS A 36 -2.53 -18.83 5.47
C HIS A 36 -2.30 -19.40 6.89
N ASP A 37 -2.81 -20.62 7.12
CA ASP A 37 -2.66 -21.56 8.27
C ASP A 37 -2.06 -20.96 9.56
N ASP A 38 -2.71 -21.15 10.72
CA ASP A 38 -2.18 -20.79 12.06
C ASP A 38 -0.68 -21.12 12.25
N LYS A 39 -0.17 -22.13 11.54
CA LYS A 39 1.26 -22.48 11.46
C LYS A 39 2.17 -21.40 10.88
N LEU A 40 1.73 -20.62 9.89
CA LEU A 40 2.51 -19.51 9.31
C LEU A 40 2.62 -18.34 10.30
N ARG A 41 1.53 -18.05 11.00
CA ARG A 41 1.55 -17.10 12.13
C ARG A 41 2.45 -17.58 13.26
N GLU A 42 2.35 -18.86 13.64
CA GLU A 42 3.20 -19.46 14.67
C GLU A 42 4.68 -19.44 14.27
N HIS A 43 4.99 -19.68 13.00
CA HIS A 43 6.36 -19.60 12.48
C HIS A 43 6.92 -18.17 12.56
N TYR A 44 6.10 -17.16 12.22
CA TYR A 44 6.49 -15.76 12.38
C TYR A 44 6.78 -15.40 13.85
N GLU A 45 5.88 -15.74 14.77
CA GLU A 45 6.04 -15.48 16.21
C GLU A 45 7.28 -16.16 16.81
N LYS A 46 7.68 -17.32 16.26
CA LYS A 46 8.92 -18.01 16.67
C LYS A 46 10.18 -17.23 16.28
N ILE A 47 10.12 -16.39 15.25
CA ILE A 47 11.26 -15.57 14.81
C ILE A 47 11.24 -14.26 15.61
N LYS A 48 11.66 -14.34 16.89
CA LYS A 48 11.71 -13.22 17.85
C LYS A 48 12.40 -11.94 17.33
N ILE A 49 13.27 -12.07 16.33
CA ILE A 49 13.87 -10.97 15.57
C ILE A 49 13.95 -11.45 14.11
N PRO A 50 13.12 -10.92 13.20
CA PRO A 50 13.04 -11.38 11.80
C PRO A 50 14.37 -11.46 11.03
N LEU A 51 15.38 -10.71 11.49
CA LEU A 51 16.73 -10.70 10.88
C LEU A 51 17.69 -11.74 11.48
N ASN A 52 17.29 -12.52 12.48
CA ASN A 52 18.09 -13.63 13.02
C ASN A 52 18.37 -14.70 11.98
N ILE A 53 17.55 -14.79 10.92
CA ILE A 53 17.81 -15.67 9.78
C ILE A 53 19.22 -15.48 9.20
N LEU A 54 19.77 -14.26 9.24
CA LEU A 54 21.11 -14.00 8.73
C LEU A 54 22.21 -14.64 9.60
N ARG A 55 21.95 -14.92 10.88
CA ARG A 55 22.93 -15.56 11.78
C ARG A 55 23.19 -17.03 11.44
N ASP A 56 22.28 -17.64 10.68
CA ASP A 56 22.43 -19.00 10.19
C ASP A 56 23.08 -18.98 8.80
N ASP A 57 24.26 -19.60 8.69
CA ASP A 57 25.06 -19.59 7.45
C ASP A 57 24.38 -20.31 6.29
N GLU A 58 23.57 -21.33 6.54
CA GLU A 58 22.83 -22.04 5.51
C GLU A 58 21.65 -21.19 5.03
N LYS A 59 20.85 -20.65 5.96
CA LYS A 59 19.71 -19.78 5.60
C LYS A 59 20.16 -18.52 4.88
N ARG A 60 21.27 -17.91 5.32
CA ARG A 60 21.88 -16.74 4.64
C ARG A 60 22.30 -17.09 3.21
N ARG A 61 22.98 -18.21 2.99
CA ARG A 61 23.35 -18.69 1.65
C ARG A 61 22.15 -18.91 0.76
N ASN A 62 21.13 -19.59 1.27
CA ASN A 62 19.90 -19.85 0.55
C ASN A 62 19.15 -18.56 0.17
N LEU A 63 19.18 -17.56 1.05
CA LEU A 63 18.61 -16.25 0.79
C LEU A 63 19.42 -15.47 -0.26
N ALA A 64 20.76 -15.47 -0.15
CA ALA A 64 21.63 -14.81 -1.12
C ALA A 64 21.45 -15.43 -2.52
N GLU A 65 21.38 -16.75 -2.63
CA GLU A 65 21.12 -17.44 -3.89
C GLU A 65 19.77 -17.02 -4.49
N LEU A 66 18.71 -16.98 -3.66
CA LEU A 66 17.39 -16.55 -4.10
C LEU A 66 17.38 -15.07 -4.54
N LEU A 67 17.93 -14.16 -3.74
CA LEU A 67 17.96 -12.74 -4.11
C LEU A 67 18.76 -12.50 -5.39
N SER A 68 19.82 -13.29 -5.61
CA SER A 68 20.59 -13.30 -6.86
C SER A 68 19.72 -13.74 -8.05
N SER A 69 18.93 -14.80 -7.90
CA SER A 69 18.08 -15.33 -8.97
C SER A 69 16.89 -14.43 -9.30
N LEU A 70 16.43 -13.65 -8.31
CA LEU A 70 15.37 -12.66 -8.47
C LEU A 70 15.85 -11.35 -9.11
N ASN A 71 17.18 -11.12 -9.20
CA ASN A 71 17.73 -9.85 -9.65
C ASN A 71 17.65 -9.73 -11.19
N PRO A 72 16.92 -8.74 -11.73
CA PRO A 72 16.80 -8.55 -13.17
C PRO A 72 18.08 -8.01 -13.83
N LYS A 73 19.09 -7.58 -13.05
CA LYS A 73 20.36 -7.07 -13.57
C LYS A 73 21.54 -7.87 -12.99
N PRO A 74 22.11 -8.82 -13.76
CA PRO A 74 23.28 -9.59 -13.35
C PRO A 74 24.43 -8.67 -12.93
N GLY A 75 25.09 -9.00 -11.81
CA GLY A 75 26.28 -8.29 -11.32
C GLY A 75 26.04 -7.09 -10.40
N LEU A 76 24.78 -6.71 -10.13
CA LEU A 76 24.49 -5.71 -9.09
C LEU A 76 24.54 -6.31 -7.68
N PHE A 77 24.18 -7.57 -7.51
CA PHE A 77 24.23 -8.27 -6.22
C PHE A 77 25.53 -9.06 -6.13
N SER A 78 26.35 -8.78 -5.12
CA SER A 78 27.62 -9.49 -4.90
C SER A 78 27.44 -10.82 -4.17
N GLY A 79 26.20 -11.22 -3.87
CA GLY A 79 25.90 -12.47 -3.18
C GLY A 79 25.83 -12.25 -1.67
N GLU A 80 26.47 -13.13 -0.92
CA GLU A 80 26.50 -13.06 0.54
C GLU A 80 27.15 -11.77 1.07
N SER A 81 28.14 -11.20 0.38
CA SER A 81 28.84 -9.98 0.83
C SER A 81 27.90 -8.78 0.99
N ASP A 82 26.89 -8.63 0.12
CA ASP A 82 25.90 -7.55 0.26
C ASP A 82 25.01 -7.77 1.51
N LEU A 83 24.74 -9.02 1.89
CA LEU A 83 24.02 -9.33 3.13
C LEU A 83 24.92 -9.16 4.35
N GLU A 84 26.21 -9.48 4.24
CA GLU A 84 27.21 -9.27 5.29
C GLU A 84 27.37 -7.78 5.64
N GLU A 85 27.22 -6.86 4.68
CA GLU A 85 27.22 -5.42 4.97
C GLU A 85 26.06 -4.99 5.90
N LEU A 86 24.98 -5.77 5.96
CA LEU A 86 23.87 -5.52 6.89
C LEU A 86 24.17 -6.03 8.30
N PHE A 87 25.12 -6.95 8.47
CA PHE A 87 25.39 -7.57 9.78
C PHE A 87 25.77 -6.56 10.85
N PRO A 88 26.69 -5.61 10.63
CA PRO A 88 27.01 -4.61 11.64
C PRO A 88 25.76 -3.82 12.05
N LEU A 89 24.90 -3.44 11.09
CA LEU A 89 23.67 -2.70 11.40
C LEU A 89 22.70 -3.52 12.25
N ILE A 90 22.57 -4.82 11.95
CA ILE A 90 21.66 -5.75 12.62
C ILE A 90 22.19 -6.18 13.99
N LEU A 91 23.48 -6.46 14.10
CA LEU A 91 24.15 -6.89 15.33
C LEU A 91 24.29 -5.75 16.33
N GLU A 92 24.57 -4.53 15.85
CA GLU A 92 24.65 -3.32 16.69
C GLU A 92 23.27 -2.75 17.04
N GLN A 93 22.18 -3.42 16.62
CA GLN A 93 20.80 -2.97 16.79
C GLN A 93 20.57 -1.53 16.29
N LYS A 94 21.37 -1.08 15.31
CA LYS A 94 21.19 0.25 14.72
C LYS A 94 19.94 0.24 13.85
N HIS A 95 19.08 1.25 14.02
CA HIS A 95 17.88 1.38 13.19
C HIS A 95 18.25 1.45 11.71
N LEU A 96 17.68 0.58 10.88
CA LEU A 96 17.94 0.56 9.43
C LEU A 96 17.45 1.84 8.71
N TYR A 97 16.63 2.63 9.40
CA TYR A 97 16.06 3.89 8.93
C TYR A 97 16.47 5.05 9.83
N GLN A 98 16.63 6.22 9.23
CA GLN A 98 16.72 7.51 9.90
C GLN A 98 15.34 8.16 9.93
N ILE A 99 14.99 8.79 11.05
CA ILE A 99 13.72 9.50 11.21
C ILE A 99 13.91 10.96 10.83
N TRP A 100 13.09 11.45 9.90
CA TRP A 100 13.02 12.83 9.45
C TRP A 100 11.65 13.39 9.79
N LYS A 101 11.61 14.42 10.64
CA LYS A 101 10.36 15.08 11.01
C LYS A 101 10.14 16.33 10.17
N GLN A 102 8.94 16.46 9.61
CA GLN A 102 8.55 17.63 8.84
C GLN A 102 7.16 18.11 9.27
N LYS A 103 7.01 19.42 9.50
CA LYS A 103 5.69 20.02 9.68
C LYS A 103 5.02 20.24 8.33
N VAL A 104 3.91 19.55 8.10
CA VAL A 104 3.05 19.68 6.92
C VAL A 104 1.68 20.13 7.40
N ASN A 105 1.29 21.36 7.03
CA ASN A 105 0.00 21.96 7.39
C ASN A 105 -0.26 21.98 8.91
N GLY A 106 0.76 22.37 9.69
CA GLY A 106 0.67 22.43 11.15
C GLY A 106 0.79 21.07 11.85
N LYS A 107 0.70 19.95 11.13
CA LYS A 107 0.89 18.60 11.66
C LYS A 107 2.32 18.12 11.43
N GLU A 108 2.96 17.59 12.46
CA GLU A 108 4.26 16.93 12.32
C GLU A 108 4.07 15.55 11.69
N ARG A 109 4.85 15.23 10.65
CA ARG A 109 4.94 13.90 10.03
C ARG A 109 6.35 13.38 10.18
N SER A 110 6.47 12.08 10.46
CA SER A 110 7.75 11.39 10.56
C SER A 110 7.95 10.52 9.32
N PHE A 111 9.01 10.80 8.58
CA PHE A 111 9.48 10.00 7.45
C PHE A 111 10.63 9.12 7.88
N TYR A 112 10.66 7.89 7.41
CA TYR A 112 11.67 6.90 7.74
C TYR A 112 12.48 6.62 6.48
N VAL A 113 13.66 7.20 6.42
CA VAL A 113 14.54 7.18 5.25
C VAL A 113 15.61 6.11 5.46
N PRO A 114 15.77 5.13 4.55
CA PRO A 114 16.75 4.06 4.75
C PRO A 114 18.17 4.63 4.77
N GLN A 115 19.01 4.10 5.68
CA GLN A 115 20.43 4.44 5.73
C GLN A 115 21.15 4.07 4.43
N LYS A 116 22.30 4.68 4.12
CA LYS A 116 22.98 4.54 2.82
C LYS A 116 23.21 3.07 2.41
N ALA A 117 23.81 2.25 3.29
CA ALA A 117 24.06 0.83 3.00
C ALA A 117 22.75 0.06 2.76
N PHE A 118 21.75 0.31 3.60
CA PHE A 118 20.45 -0.33 3.49
C PHE A 118 19.63 0.11 2.28
N LYS A 119 19.77 1.38 1.87
CA LYS A 119 19.13 1.94 0.68
C LYS A 119 19.58 1.22 -0.58
N THR A 120 20.85 0.80 -0.66
CA THR A 120 21.36 0.00 -1.77
C THR A 120 20.59 -1.32 -1.87
N LEU A 121 20.45 -2.05 -0.77
CA LEU A 121 19.68 -3.31 -0.73
C LEU A 121 18.25 -3.11 -1.23
N LEU A 122 17.55 -2.13 -0.65
CA LEU A 122 16.16 -1.82 -1.00
C LEU A 122 16.00 -1.39 -2.45
N THR A 123 16.89 -0.53 -2.96
CA THR A 123 16.74 0.06 -4.30
C THR A 123 17.17 -0.90 -5.40
N ASN A 124 18.21 -1.71 -5.16
CA ASN A 124 18.81 -2.53 -6.20
C ASN A 124 18.22 -3.94 -6.26
N TYR A 125 17.65 -4.45 -5.18
CA TYR A 125 17.16 -5.84 -5.13
C TYR A 125 15.68 -5.94 -4.79
N VAL A 126 15.27 -5.32 -3.68
CA VAL A 126 13.87 -5.44 -3.23
C VAL A 126 12.93 -4.68 -4.17
N LEU A 127 13.24 -3.43 -4.51
CA LEU A 127 12.38 -2.62 -5.37
C LEU A 127 12.18 -3.23 -6.77
N PRO A 128 13.21 -3.72 -7.48
CA PRO A 128 13.01 -4.38 -8.78
C PRO A 128 12.20 -5.67 -8.68
N PHE A 129 12.43 -6.48 -7.64
CA PHE A 129 11.62 -7.68 -7.38
C PHE A 129 10.15 -7.31 -7.19
N VAL A 130 9.85 -6.36 -6.29
CA VAL A 130 8.49 -5.88 -6.03
C VAL A 130 7.87 -5.33 -7.31
N LYS A 131 8.59 -4.52 -8.09
CA LYS A 131 8.10 -3.96 -9.36
C LYS A 131 7.87 -5.00 -10.46
N ALA A 132 8.49 -6.17 -10.38
CA ALA A 132 8.22 -7.28 -11.29
C ALA A 132 6.87 -7.95 -11.00
N VAL A 133 6.32 -7.78 -9.79
CA VAL A 133 4.94 -8.14 -9.47
C VAL A 133 4.01 -7.08 -10.08
N PRO A 134 3.05 -7.47 -10.93
CA PRO A 134 2.14 -6.52 -11.56
C PRO A 134 1.26 -5.84 -10.51
N ALA A 135 1.13 -4.52 -10.59
CA ALA A 135 0.09 -3.79 -9.89
C ALA A 135 -1.24 -3.92 -10.66
N HIS A 136 -2.37 -3.72 -9.98
CA HIS A 136 -3.66 -3.68 -10.64
C HIS A 136 -3.71 -2.53 -11.68
N PRO A 137 -4.34 -2.68 -12.86
CA PRO A 137 -4.42 -1.62 -13.87
C PRO A 137 -5.03 -0.30 -13.38
N SER A 138 -5.97 -0.39 -12.42
CA SER A 138 -6.61 0.76 -11.77
C SER A 138 -5.80 1.38 -10.62
N CYS A 139 -4.63 0.81 -10.27
CA CYS A 139 -3.68 1.41 -9.33
C CYS A 139 -2.81 2.42 -10.08
N HIS A 140 -3.17 3.70 -10.01
CA HIS A 140 -2.50 4.76 -10.77
C HIS A 140 -1.36 5.43 -9.98
N GLY A 141 -1.57 5.66 -8.68
CA GLY A 141 -0.61 6.40 -7.85
C GLY A 141 0.73 5.67 -7.74
N GLY A 142 1.85 6.35 -8.06
CA GLY A 142 3.19 5.77 -7.97
C GLY A 142 3.56 4.76 -9.08
N GLU A 143 2.64 4.41 -9.98
CA GLU A 143 2.89 3.51 -11.09
C GLU A 143 3.35 4.25 -12.36
N LYS A 144 4.15 3.56 -13.19
CA LYS A 144 4.74 4.15 -14.39
C LYS A 144 3.66 4.49 -15.43
N GLY A 145 3.74 5.67 -16.01
CA GLY A 145 2.84 6.11 -17.09
C GLY A 145 1.51 6.69 -16.62
N TRP A 146 1.33 6.82 -15.30
CA TRP A 146 0.23 7.53 -14.68
C TRP A 146 0.68 8.88 -14.15
N THR A 147 -0.18 9.86 -14.33
CA THR A 147 -0.08 11.19 -13.71
C THR A 147 -1.43 11.49 -13.06
N VAL A 148 -1.47 12.43 -12.10
CA VAL A 148 -2.74 12.81 -11.46
C VAL A 148 -3.74 13.22 -12.54
N LYS A 149 -3.30 14.07 -13.49
CA LYS A 149 -4.12 14.50 -14.63
C LYS A 149 -4.69 13.31 -15.43
N LYS A 150 -3.85 12.36 -15.85
CA LYS A 150 -4.29 11.19 -16.63
C LYS A 150 -5.26 10.30 -15.83
N SER A 151 -5.03 10.16 -14.53
CA SER A 151 -5.95 9.45 -13.63
C SER A 151 -7.32 10.13 -13.62
N LEU A 152 -7.37 11.44 -13.43
CA LEU A 152 -8.61 12.21 -13.42
C LEU A 152 -9.34 12.17 -14.76
N GLU A 153 -8.62 12.28 -15.88
CA GLU A 153 -9.17 12.18 -17.24
C GLU A 153 -9.86 10.83 -17.47
N SER A 154 -9.34 9.74 -16.89
CA SER A 154 -9.96 8.42 -16.99
C SER A 154 -11.37 8.36 -16.38
N HIS A 155 -11.67 9.24 -15.42
CA HIS A 155 -12.96 9.29 -14.71
C HIS A 155 -14.05 10.11 -15.42
N LEU A 156 -13.70 10.94 -16.40
CA LEU A 156 -14.66 11.83 -17.09
C LEU A 156 -15.60 11.08 -18.04
N PRO A 157 -16.86 11.53 -18.23
CA PRO A 157 -17.57 12.55 -17.46
C PRO A 157 -17.92 12.07 -16.04
N VAL A 158 -17.93 12.99 -15.07
CA VAL A 158 -18.33 12.74 -13.68
C VAL A 158 -19.65 13.45 -13.38
N VAL A 159 -20.70 12.68 -13.10
CA VAL A 159 -21.98 13.19 -12.59
C VAL A 159 -22.15 12.86 -11.11
N SER A 160 -21.79 11.64 -10.72
CA SER A 160 -21.74 11.23 -9.32
C SER A 160 -20.40 10.59 -8.99
N SER A 161 -19.98 10.70 -7.73
CA SER A 161 -18.72 10.15 -7.26
C SER A 161 -18.80 9.70 -5.80
N LEU A 162 -17.98 8.71 -5.46
CA LEU A 162 -17.62 8.34 -4.09
C LEU A 162 -16.10 8.31 -4.01
N THR A 163 -15.54 9.01 -3.03
CA THR A 163 -14.12 8.94 -2.69
C THR A 163 -13.95 8.63 -1.22
N PHE A 164 -12.87 7.93 -0.90
CA PHE A 164 -12.44 7.69 0.47
C PHE A 164 -10.93 7.47 0.52
N ASP A 165 -10.37 7.66 1.70
CA ASP A 165 -8.94 7.57 1.98
C ASP A 165 -8.70 6.68 3.19
N MET A 166 -7.60 5.94 3.17
CA MET A 166 -7.21 5.10 4.31
C MET A 166 -6.55 5.94 5.40
N SER A 167 -7.03 5.83 6.64
CA SER A 167 -6.40 6.51 7.76
C SER A 167 -5.00 5.95 8.02
N ALA A 168 -3.95 6.77 7.93
CA ALA A 168 -2.59 6.31 8.23
C ALA A 168 -2.20 5.05 7.42
N ALA A 169 -2.42 5.07 6.12
CA ALA A 169 -2.36 3.90 5.22
C ALA A 169 -1.15 2.98 5.42
N TYR A 170 0.07 3.54 5.49
CA TYR A 170 1.30 2.76 5.70
C TYR A 170 1.37 2.08 7.07
N HIS A 171 0.67 2.61 8.08
CA HIS A 171 0.57 1.99 9.41
C HIS A 171 -0.42 0.83 9.45
N GLN A 172 -1.43 0.84 8.58
CA GLN A 172 -2.33 -0.30 8.40
C GLN A 172 -1.68 -1.44 7.59
N ALA A 173 -0.65 -1.14 6.80
CA ALA A 173 0.16 -2.15 6.12
C ALA A 173 1.15 -2.79 7.11
N THR A 174 0.60 -3.62 8.01
CA THR A 174 1.37 -4.35 9.03
C THR A 174 2.29 -5.39 8.40
N MET A 175 3.25 -5.86 9.19
CA MET A 175 4.21 -6.86 8.78
C MET A 175 3.57 -8.17 8.34
N ASN A 176 2.41 -8.54 8.89
CA ASN A 176 1.67 -9.73 8.48
C ASN A 176 1.23 -9.62 7.01
N TYR A 177 0.65 -8.48 6.62
CA TYR A 177 0.24 -8.27 5.22
C TYR A 177 1.41 -8.14 4.27
N VAL A 178 2.49 -7.50 4.72
CA VAL A 178 3.74 -7.41 3.94
C VAL A 178 4.34 -8.81 3.74
N PHE A 179 4.29 -9.65 4.77
CA PHE A 179 4.71 -11.05 4.72
C PHE A 179 3.88 -11.88 3.75
N GLU A 180 2.55 -11.79 3.83
CA GLU A 180 1.67 -12.48 2.88
C GLU A 180 1.97 -12.08 1.44
N PHE A 181 2.11 -10.78 1.19
CA PHE A 181 2.49 -10.28 -0.13
C PHE A 181 3.80 -10.90 -0.63
N PHE A 182 4.86 -10.91 0.18
CA PHE A 182 6.14 -11.49 -0.22
C PHE A 182 6.07 -12.99 -0.38
N TYR A 183 5.39 -13.67 0.54
CA TYR A 183 5.21 -15.10 0.51
C TYR A 183 4.49 -15.51 -0.77
N ASP A 184 3.37 -14.90 -1.13
CA ASP A 184 2.65 -15.16 -2.39
C ASP A 184 3.50 -14.81 -3.62
N SER A 185 4.19 -13.68 -3.60
CA SER A 185 5.06 -13.24 -4.73
C SER A 185 6.25 -14.17 -5.01
N LEU A 186 6.65 -14.98 -4.02
CA LEU A 186 7.74 -15.95 -4.11
C LEU A 186 7.28 -17.35 -4.58
N GLU A 187 5.98 -17.54 -4.83
CA GLU A 187 5.45 -18.81 -5.34
C GLU A 187 6.15 -19.24 -6.63
N GLY A 188 6.57 -20.52 -6.69
CA GLY A 188 7.29 -21.08 -7.83
C GLY A 188 8.73 -20.56 -8.03
N ARG A 189 9.21 -19.66 -7.16
CA ARG A 189 10.57 -19.08 -7.24
C ARG A 189 11.56 -19.69 -6.24
N CYS A 190 11.05 -20.42 -5.25
CA CYS A 190 11.85 -21.05 -4.20
C CYS A 190 11.94 -22.57 -4.42
N LYS A 191 13.07 -23.16 -4.05
CA LYS A 191 13.32 -24.62 -4.16
C LYS A 191 12.52 -25.41 -3.13
N THR A 192 12.32 -24.81 -1.95
CA THR A 192 11.61 -25.42 -0.83
C THR A 192 10.63 -24.44 -0.21
N GLU A 193 9.63 -24.98 0.47
CA GLU A 193 8.66 -24.21 1.25
C GLU A 193 9.33 -23.46 2.41
N GLU A 194 10.35 -24.06 3.04
CA GLU A 194 11.14 -23.38 4.08
C GLU A 194 11.87 -22.17 3.51
N GLN A 195 12.54 -22.29 2.36
CA GLN A 195 13.23 -21.17 1.71
C GLN A 195 12.25 -20.03 1.38
N ARG A 196 11.03 -20.36 0.94
CA ARG A 196 9.98 -19.37 0.66
C ARG A 196 9.60 -18.58 1.91
N ARG A 197 9.36 -19.28 3.03
CA ARG A 197 9.02 -18.66 4.33
C ARG A 197 10.15 -17.78 4.83
N ASP A 198 11.36 -18.32 4.87
CA ASP A 198 12.57 -17.66 5.30
C ASP A 198 12.81 -16.34 4.53
N ALA A 199 12.67 -16.40 3.20
CA ALA A 199 12.80 -15.23 2.33
C ALA A 199 11.67 -14.21 2.54
N ALA A 200 10.42 -14.66 2.68
CA ALA A 200 9.30 -13.77 2.94
C ALA A 200 9.44 -13.04 4.29
N VAL A 201 9.89 -13.74 5.34
CA VAL A 201 10.19 -13.13 6.65
C VAL A 201 11.28 -12.07 6.50
N PHE A 202 12.39 -12.42 5.85
CA PHE A 202 13.49 -11.49 5.63
C PHE A 202 13.04 -10.24 4.87
N LEU A 203 12.37 -10.40 3.72
CA LEU A 203 11.90 -9.30 2.88
C LEU A 203 10.92 -8.40 3.63
N SER A 204 10.04 -8.98 4.43
CA SER A 204 9.10 -8.21 5.26
C SER A 204 9.82 -7.43 6.35
N ALA A 205 10.82 -8.02 6.98
CA ALA A 205 11.61 -7.41 8.04
C ALA A 205 12.35 -6.18 7.54
N VAL A 206 12.94 -6.26 6.35
CA VAL A 206 13.66 -5.13 5.74
C VAL A 206 12.72 -4.10 5.13
N CYS A 207 11.44 -4.42 4.91
CA CYS A 207 10.46 -3.46 4.38
C CYS A 207 9.62 -2.78 5.44
N THR A 208 9.68 -3.24 6.69
CA THR A 208 8.86 -2.73 7.80
C THR A 208 9.73 -2.15 8.90
N ILE A 209 9.11 -1.29 9.70
CA ILE A 209 9.71 -0.71 10.88
C ILE A 209 8.80 -0.94 12.08
N ARG A 210 9.40 -1.27 13.22
CA ARG A 210 8.73 -1.07 14.50
C ARG A 210 8.89 0.41 14.81
N LYS A 211 7.78 1.11 14.99
CA LYS A 211 7.87 2.40 15.66
C LYS A 211 8.30 2.10 17.08
N ASP A 212 9.40 2.71 17.49
CA ASP A 212 9.91 2.54 18.85
C ASP A 212 8.76 2.76 19.83
N TYR A 213 8.70 1.85 20.79
CA TYR A 213 7.80 1.86 21.93
C TYR A 213 7.68 3.30 22.46
N ASP A 214 6.55 3.97 22.20
CA ASP A 214 6.25 5.19 22.93
C ASP A 214 5.87 4.71 24.32
N GLU A 215 6.77 4.83 25.30
CA GLU A 215 6.56 4.39 26.69
C GLU A 215 5.27 4.96 27.31
N ARG A 216 4.67 6.00 26.70
CA ARG A 216 3.39 6.60 27.10
C ARG A 216 2.14 5.89 26.55
N ARG A 217 2.30 5.02 25.56
CA ARG A 217 1.23 4.22 24.96
C ARG A 217 1.64 2.76 25.14
N GLU A 218 1.05 2.08 26.12
CA GLU A 218 1.27 0.65 26.44
C GLU A 218 0.93 -0.32 25.26
N GLU A 219 0.76 0.20 24.05
CA GLU A 219 0.46 -0.55 22.85
C GLU A 219 1.73 -0.73 22.02
N CYS A 220 2.24 -1.97 22.00
CA CYS A 220 3.23 -2.39 21.03
C CYS A 220 2.64 -2.21 19.61
N PHE A 221 3.05 -1.16 18.90
CA PHE A 221 2.73 -1.06 17.48
C PHE A 221 3.40 -2.23 16.73
N GLU A 222 2.58 -3.07 16.10
CA GLU A 222 3.06 -4.05 15.14
C GLU A 222 3.93 -3.34 14.08
N ALA A 223 4.97 -4.04 13.61
CA ALA A 223 5.82 -3.47 12.57
C ALA A 223 4.97 -3.15 11.32
N SER A 224 5.20 -2.00 10.70
CA SER A 224 4.43 -1.56 9.53
C SER A 224 5.34 -0.97 8.45
N LEU A 225 4.79 -0.72 7.27
CA LEU A 225 5.55 -0.02 6.23
C LEU A 225 5.96 1.40 6.70
N PRO A 226 7.21 1.82 6.46
CA PRO A 226 7.67 3.19 6.69
C PRO A 226 7.15 4.16 5.62
N GLU A 227 6.76 5.36 6.05
CA GLU A 227 6.54 6.49 5.14
C GLU A 227 7.88 7.03 4.61
N GLY A 228 8.00 7.26 3.30
CA GLY A 228 9.20 7.86 2.69
C GLY A 228 10.17 6.86 2.02
N SER A 229 9.88 5.56 2.06
CA SER A 229 10.62 4.54 1.31
C SER A 229 9.93 4.21 -0.01
N ALA A 230 10.66 4.25 -1.12
CA ALA A 230 10.13 3.89 -2.44
C ALA A 230 9.69 2.42 -2.54
N VAL A 231 10.33 1.53 -1.78
CA VAL A 231 9.91 0.13 -1.65
C VAL A 231 8.56 0.04 -0.97
N SER A 232 8.35 0.82 0.09
CA SER A 232 7.10 0.79 0.85
C SER A 232 5.90 1.19 0.00
N SER A 233 6.00 2.26 -0.81
CA SER A 233 4.94 2.61 -1.76
C SER A 233 4.70 1.51 -2.81
N ALA A 234 5.77 0.89 -3.32
CA ALA A 234 5.65 -0.18 -4.30
C ALA A 234 4.96 -1.42 -3.72
N VAL A 235 5.35 -1.85 -2.51
CA VAL A 235 4.72 -2.96 -1.77
C VAL A 235 3.26 -2.63 -1.48
N PHE A 236 2.99 -1.44 -0.94
CA PHE A 236 1.63 -0.99 -0.61
C PHE A 236 0.69 -1.05 -1.81
N ASN A 237 1.14 -0.62 -2.98
CA ASN A 237 0.32 -0.71 -4.18
C ASN A 237 -0.02 -2.14 -4.60
N ARG A 238 0.89 -3.09 -4.41
CA ARG A 238 0.76 -4.47 -4.90
C ARG A 238 0.04 -5.36 -3.90
N MET A 239 0.23 -5.14 -2.60
CA MET A 239 -0.55 -5.85 -1.57
C MET A 239 -2.05 -5.53 -1.65
N LEU A 240 -2.42 -4.38 -2.22
CA LEU A 240 -3.82 -4.00 -2.44
C LEU A 240 -4.42 -4.58 -3.73
N LEU A 241 -3.68 -5.42 -4.48
CA LEU A 241 -4.20 -6.05 -5.69
C LEU A 241 -5.54 -6.77 -5.48
N PRO A 242 -5.74 -7.60 -4.43
CA PRO A 242 -7.00 -8.31 -4.25
C PRO A 242 -8.21 -7.39 -4.03
N ILE A 243 -8.04 -6.29 -3.29
CA ILE A 243 -9.12 -5.32 -3.10
C ILE A 243 -9.38 -4.53 -4.39
N ASP A 244 -8.33 -4.21 -5.15
CA ASP A 244 -8.47 -3.50 -6.42
C ASP A 244 -9.23 -4.33 -7.44
N GLU A 245 -8.97 -5.63 -7.51
CA GLU A 245 -9.71 -6.55 -8.37
C GLU A 245 -11.19 -6.60 -7.99
N GLU A 246 -11.49 -6.71 -6.70
CA GLU A 246 -12.86 -6.76 -6.20
C GLU A 246 -13.63 -5.48 -6.53
N PHE A 247 -13.02 -4.33 -6.28
CA PHE A 247 -13.58 -3.02 -6.60
C PHE A 247 -13.73 -2.79 -8.10
N SER A 248 -12.78 -3.27 -8.91
CA SER A 248 -12.87 -3.17 -10.37
C SER A 248 -14.01 -4.02 -10.93
N ARG A 249 -14.14 -5.27 -10.48
CA ARG A 249 -15.27 -6.14 -10.86
C ARG A 249 -16.61 -5.53 -10.47
N PHE A 250 -16.70 -4.96 -9.26
CA PHE A 250 -17.89 -4.25 -8.84
C PHE A 250 -18.21 -3.05 -9.73
N ALA A 251 -17.20 -2.21 -10.00
CA ALA A 251 -17.34 -1.00 -10.79
C ALA A 251 -17.80 -1.34 -12.22
N GLU A 252 -17.17 -2.32 -12.87
CA GLU A 252 -17.56 -2.83 -14.18
C GLU A 252 -19.02 -3.28 -14.21
N LYS A 253 -19.42 -4.16 -13.26
CA LYS A 253 -20.80 -4.66 -13.15
C LYS A 253 -21.84 -3.55 -12.98
N LYS A 254 -21.47 -2.43 -12.36
CA LYS A 254 -22.37 -1.29 -12.12
C LYS A 254 -22.27 -0.20 -13.19
N GLY A 255 -21.35 -0.29 -14.14
CA GLY A 255 -21.05 0.79 -15.09
C GLY A 255 -20.58 2.05 -14.36
N ILE A 256 -19.70 1.85 -13.39
CA ILE A 256 -18.98 2.86 -12.59
C ILE A 256 -17.50 2.71 -12.93
N LYS A 257 -16.74 3.80 -12.85
CA LYS A 257 -15.29 3.80 -13.04
C LYS A 257 -14.59 3.77 -11.70
N TYR A 258 -13.54 2.97 -11.58
CA TYR A 258 -12.73 2.85 -10.37
C TYR A 258 -11.27 3.14 -10.66
N SER A 259 -10.63 3.92 -9.80
CA SER A 259 -9.17 3.96 -9.68
C SER A 259 -8.72 4.21 -8.25
N ARG A 260 -7.44 3.94 -8.01
CA ARG A 260 -6.77 4.21 -6.75
C ARG A 260 -5.48 4.98 -6.97
N TRP A 261 -5.28 6.02 -6.17
CA TRP A 261 -4.06 6.80 -6.11
C TRP A 261 -3.40 6.62 -4.75
N ILE A 262 -2.51 5.62 -4.62
CA ILE A 262 -1.95 5.18 -3.33
C ILE A 262 -3.08 4.76 -2.38
N ASP A 263 -3.47 5.61 -1.43
CA ASP A 263 -4.49 5.40 -0.41
C ASP A 263 -5.83 6.10 -0.72
N ASP A 264 -5.87 6.95 -1.75
CA ASP A 264 -7.09 7.60 -2.24
C ASP A 264 -7.84 6.67 -3.21
N PHE A 265 -9.04 6.22 -2.85
CA PHE A 265 -9.93 5.43 -3.70
C PHE A 265 -10.97 6.32 -4.36
N VAL A 266 -11.21 6.12 -5.65
CA VAL A 266 -12.09 6.96 -6.45
C VAL A 266 -13.06 6.10 -7.27
N PHE A 267 -14.35 6.32 -7.06
CA PHE A 267 -15.43 5.73 -7.85
C PHE A 267 -16.24 6.85 -8.51
N THR A 268 -16.46 6.80 -9.83
CA THR A 268 -17.26 7.82 -10.53
C THR A 268 -18.26 7.21 -11.50
N SER A 269 -19.37 7.91 -11.73
CA SER A 269 -20.37 7.53 -12.73
C SER A 269 -20.76 8.74 -13.58
N PRO A 270 -20.94 8.56 -14.90
CA PRO A 270 -21.50 9.59 -15.78
C PRO A 270 -23.04 9.71 -15.64
N LYS A 271 -23.64 8.95 -14.71
CA LYS A 271 -25.08 8.96 -14.41
C LYS A 271 -25.30 9.45 -12.99
N LYS A 272 -26.51 9.95 -12.70
CA LYS A 272 -26.95 10.19 -11.32
C LYS A 272 -27.08 8.84 -10.62
N ARG A 273 -26.27 8.61 -9.59
CA ARG A 273 -26.28 7.39 -8.76
C ARG A 273 -26.43 7.80 -7.32
N LYS A 274 -27.42 7.25 -6.62
CA LYS A 274 -27.59 7.45 -5.18
C LYS A 274 -26.50 6.68 -4.42
N PHE A 275 -26.23 7.06 -3.17
CA PHE A 275 -25.20 6.44 -2.33
C PHE A 275 -25.34 4.92 -2.20
N ASN A 276 -26.57 4.38 -2.15
CA ASN A 276 -26.82 2.94 -2.09
C ASN A 276 -26.23 2.14 -3.29
N HIS A 277 -25.90 2.80 -4.40
CA HIS A 277 -25.20 2.17 -5.51
C HIS A 277 -23.71 1.91 -5.20
N PHE A 278 -23.17 2.51 -4.14
CA PHE A 278 -21.79 2.38 -3.69
C PHE A 278 -21.67 1.73 -2.30
N GLU A 279 -22.79 1.37 -1.67
CA GLU A 279 -22.84 0.82 -0.32
C GLU A 279 -21.95 -0.41 -0.14
N TYR A 280 -21.95 -1.31 -1.14
CA TYR A 280 -21.05 -2.47 -1.17
C TYR A 280 -19.58 -2.08 -1.02
N VAL A 281 -19.15 -1.07 -1.78
CA VAL A 281 -17.76 -0.60 -1.76
C VAL A 281 -17.43 -0.03 -0.39
N MET A 282 -18.32 0.80 0.18
CA MET A 282 -18.10 1.38 1.50
C MET A 282 -18.01 0.32 2.59
N ARG A 283 -18.96 -0.62 2.61
CA ARG A 283 -18.94 -1.72 3.57
C ARG A 283 -17.67 -2.55 3.42
N LYS A 284 -17.33 -2.95 2.19
CA LYS A 284 -16.12 -3.74 1.94
C LYS A 284 -14.84 -2.97 2.30
N ALA A 285 -14.78 -1.67 2.04
CA ALA A 285 -13.66 -0.82 2.42
C ALA A 285 -13.53 -0.72 3.95
N GLN A 286 -14.64 -0.59 4.69
CA GLN A 286 -14.64 -0.58 6.16
C GLN A 286 -14.31 -1.95 6.76
N GLU A 287 -14.74 -3.04 6.10
CA GLU A 287 -14.31 -4.40 6.41
C GLU A 287 -12.83 -4.64 6.09
N SER A 288 -12.20 -3.78 5.28
CA SER A 288 -10.82 -3.96 4.83
C SER A 288 -9.85 -3.01 5.54
N PHE A 289 -10.28 -1.79 5.86
CA PHE A 289 -9.41 -0.73 6.32
C PHE A 289 -10.12 0.17 7.33
N THR A 290 -9.32 0.82 8.17
CA THR A 290 -9.75 2.04 8.86
C THR A 290 -9.76 3.18 7.84
N LEU A 291 -10.94 3.71 7.55
CA LEU A 291 -11.10 4.88 6.68
C LEU A 291 -10.86 6.16 7.48
N ALA A 292 -10.35 7.21 6.82
CA ALA A 292 -10.30 8.55 7.38
C ALA A 292 -11.68 9.22 7.22
N PRO A 293 -12.51 9.34 8.28
CA PRO A 293 -13.92 9.73 8.11
C PRO A 293 -14.09 11.10 7.45
N ARG A 294 -13.19 12.04 7.78
CA ARG A 294 -13.14 13.40 7.19
C ARG A 294 -12.69 13.44 5.72
N LYS A 295 -12.39 12.28 5.13
CA LYS A 295 -11.98 12.14 3.73
C LYS A 295 -12.88 11.19 2.94
N VAL A 296 -14.04 10.84 3.49
CA VAL A 296 -15.08 10.10 2.77
C VAL A 296 -16.07 11.11 2.19
N PHE A 297 -16.14 11.19 0.87
CA PHE A 297 -17.02 12.14 0.18
C PHE A 297 -17.89 11.45 -0.85
N PHE A 298 -19.17 11.79 -0.86
CA PHE A 298 -20.11 11.36 -1.88
C PHE A 298 -20.73 12.58 -2.57
N THR A 299 -20.66 12.60 -3.90
CA THR A 299 -21.31 13.62 -4.72
C THR A 299 -22.40 12.95 -5.55
N TYR A 300 -23.66 13.36 -5.35
CA TYR A 300 -24.78 12.84 -6.15
C TYR A 300 -24.90 13.52 -7.52
N GLU A 301 -24.66 14.84 -7.53
CA GLU A 301 -24.71 15.72 -8.69
C GLU A 301 -23.88 16.98 -8.41
N GLY A 302 -23.31 17.59 -9.44
CA GLY A 302 -22.58 18.84 -9.35
C GLY A 302 -21.06 18.63 -9.38
N VAL A 303 -20.36 19.40 -8.54
CA VAL A 303 -18.91 19.48 -8.54
C VAL A 303 -18.32 18.40 -7.63
N SER A 304 -17.47 17.53 -8.17
CA SER A 304 -16.71 16.53 -7.42
C SER A 304 -15.28 17.00 -7.16
N TYR A 305 -14.66 16.53 -6.08
CA TYR A 305 -13.29 16.89 -5.73
C TYR A 305 -12.45 15.63 -5.61
N LEU A 306 -11.59 15.40 -6.60
CA LEU A 306 -10.81 14.18 -6.75
C LEU A 306 -9.32 14.54 -6.80
N LEU A 307 -8.48 13.87 -5.98
CA LEU A 307 -7.03 14.05 -5.97
C LEU A 307 -6.57 15.52 -5.90
N GLY A 308 -7.26 16.33 -5.09
CA GLY A 308 -6.99 17.76 -4.92
C GLY A 308 -7.37 18.64 -6.13
N HIS A 309 -8.22 18.15 -7.03
CA HIS A 309 -8.74 18.90 -8.18
C HIS A 309 -10.27 18.93 -8.14
N LYS A 310 -10.83 20.00 -8.68
CA LYS A 310 -12.25 20.18 -8.87
C LYS A 310 -12.65 19.65 -10.23
N ILE A 311 -13.74 18.89 -10.26
CA ILE A 311 -14.27 18.27 -11.46
C ILE A 311 -15.73 18.68 -11.63
N ALA A 312 -16.00 19.39 -12.71
CA ALA A 312 -17.34 19.77 -13.12
C ALA A 312 -17.68 19.07 -14.44
N TYR A 313 -18.36 17.93 -14.35
CA TYR A 313 -18.72 17.10 -15.49
C TYR A 313 -17.51 16.61 -16.33
N ASN A 314 -17.08 17.41 -17.32
CA ASN A 314 -15.94 17.12 -18.21
C ASN A 314 -14.72 18.02 -17.98
N GLU A 315 -14.81 18.96 -17.04
CA GLU A 315 -13.77 19.95 -16.80
C GLU A 315 -12.97 19.62 -15.54
N ILE A 316 -11.65 19.71 -15.63
CA ILE A 316 -10.73 19.55 -14.50
C ILE A 316 -10.11 20.91 -14.20
N GLU A 317 -10.37 21.42 -13.01
CA GLU A 317 -9.85 22.69 -12.52
C GLU A 317 -8.94 22.45 -11.31
N LYS A 318 -7.78 23.12 -11.28
CA LYS A 318 -6.92 23.12 -10.09
C LYS A 318 -7.49 24.10 -9.08
N ILE A 319 -7.74 23.62 -7.86
CA ILE A 319 -8.33 24.45 -6.81
C ILE A 319 -7.27 25.14 -5.96
N SER A 320 -7.68 26.27 -5.38
CA SER A 320 -6.93 26.90 -4.30
C SER A 320 -6.99 26.07 -3.02
N ARG A 321 -6.02 26.27 -2.13
CA ARG A 321 -6.00 25.61 -0.82
C ARG A 321 -7.19 26.03 0.04
N GLU A 322 -7.59 27.29 -0.02
CA GLU A 322 -8.74 27.81 0.73
C GLU A 322 -10.04 27.12 0.30
N GLU A 323 -10.22 26.89 -1.00
CA GLU A 323 -11.36 26.15 -1.52
C GLU A 323 -11.32 24.67 -1.08
N PHE A 324 -10.15 24.05 -1.08
CA PHE A 324 -9.98 22.67 -0.58
C PHE A 324 -10.23 22.53 0.93
N GLU A 325 -9.91 23.52 1.76
CA GLU A 325 -10.23 23.45 3.20
C GLU A 325 -11.72 23.71 3.47
N LYS A 326 -12.40 24.56 2.68
CA LYS A 326 -13.86 24.73 2.74
C LYS A 326 -14.60 23.43 2.41
N GLN A 327 -14.02 22.63 1.52
CA GLN A 327 -14.51 21.31 1.09
C GLN A 327 -14.40 20.23 2.16
N ARG A 328 -13.43 20.33 3.09
CA ARG A 328 -13.32 19.42 4.24
C ARG A 328 -14.45 19.56 5.26
N GLY A 329 -15.36 20.51 5.05
CA GLY A 329 -16.63 20.65 5.77
C GLY A 329 -17.56 19.45 5.57
N GLU A 330 -18.56 19.36 6.45
CA GLU A 330 -19.15 18.15 7.03
C GLU A 330 -18.93 16.80 6.30
N PRO A 331 -18.25 15.83 6.95
CA PRO A 331 -18.14 14.47 6.42
C PRO A 331 -19.52 13.89 6.16
N TYR A 332 -19.61 12.96 5.22
CA TYR A 332 -20.84 12.21 5.00
C TYR A 332 -21.21 11.44 6.29
N THR A 333 -22.12 12.00 7.08
CA THR A 333 -22.73 11.37 8.27
C THR A 333 -23.93 10.51 7.90
N GLY A 334 -24.16 10.30 6.59
CA GLY A 334 -25.34 9.64 6.05
C GLY A 334 -25.60 8.36 6.82
N GLY A 335 -26.77 8.36 7.48
CA GLY A 335 -27.12 7.46 8.57
C GLY A 335 -26.59 6.06 8.38
N MET A 336 -25.92 5.59 9.44
CA MET A 336 -25.53 4.21 9.65
C MET A 336 -26.48 3.26 8.92
N LEU A 337 -25.90 2.32 8.19
CA LEU A 337 -26.50 1.03 7.96
C LEU A 337 -26.79 0.42 9.35
N SER A 338 -27.96 0.76 9.90
CA SER A 338 -28.67 0.20 11.05
C SER A 338 -27.81 -0.27 12.26
N ASP A 339 -27.86 0.52 13.34
CA ASP A 339 -28.09 0.17 14.76
C ASP A 339 -27.40 -1.04 15.44
N THR A 340 -26.45 -1.74 14.83
CA THR A 340 -25.71 -2.81 15.51
C THR A 340 -24.27 -2.91 15.03
N HIS A 341 -23.36 -2.04 15.48
CA HIS A 341 -21.96 -2.42 15.82
C HIS A 341 -21.18 -1.25 16.50
N PRO A 342 -20.26 -1.56 17.44
CA PRO A 342 -19.92 -0.69 18.58
C PRO A 342 -18.73 0.25 18.32
N TRP A 343 -18.87 1.20 17.40
CA TRP A 343 -17.80 2.19 17.14
C TRP A 343 -18.05 3.56 17.78
N ASP A 344 -19.24 3.82 18.34
CA ASP A 344 -19.55 5.07 19.04
C ASP A 344 -18.82 5.23 20.38
N CYS A 345 -18.11 4.21 20.87
CA CYS A 345 -17.42 4.25 22.17
C CYS A 345 -15.93 4.63 22.12
N MET A 346 -15.33 4.88 20.95
CA MET A 346 -13.87 5.12 20.84
C MET A 346 -13.47 6.57 20.53
N TYR A 347 -14.43 7.50 20.39
CA TYR A 347 -14.14 8.90 20.07
C TYR A 347 -14.65 9.94 21.08
N GLU A 348 -15.35 9.52 22.14
CA GLU A 348 -15.59 10.37 23.32
C GLU A 348 -14.29 10.45 24.15
N GLY A 349 -13.40 11.38 23.82
CA GLY A 349 -12.17 11.63 24.58
C GLY A 349 -11.01 12.25 23.81
N TYR A 350 -11.12 12.41 22.48
CA TYR A 350 -10.07 13.07 21.70
C TYR A 350 -10.30 14.60 21.67
N GLU A 351 -9.98 15.28 22.77
CA GLU A 351 -9.71 16.71 22.72
C GLU A 351 -8.33 16.91 22.06
N GLU A 352 -8.30 17.54 20.87
CA GLU A 352 -7.04 17.98 20.27
C GLU A 352 -6.35 18.94 21.26
N PRO A 353 -5.05 18.77 21.57
CA PRO A 353 -4.35 19.70 22.45
C PRO A 353 -4.39 21.08 21.80
N THR A 354 -5.08 22.03 22.43
CA THR A 354 -4.98 23.44 22.09
C THR A 354 -3.58 23.88 22.49
N CYS A 355 -2.72 24.11 21.50
CA CYS A 355 -1.43 24.74 21.70
C CYS A 355 -1.66 26.24 21.97
N ASP A 356 -2.17 26.57 23.15
CA ASP A 356 -2.07 27.93 23.66
C ASP A 356 -0.61 28.14 24.05
N GLY A 357 0.08 28.94 23.23
CA GLY A 357 1.39 29.43 23.55
C GLY A 357 1.31 30.32 24.78
N ASN A 358 2.12 30.01 25.78
CA ASN A 358 3.00 30.93 26.46
C ASN A 358 3.90 30.15 27.42
N ASP A 359 5.12 30.66 27.58
CA ASP A 359 6.06 30.39 28.66
C ASP A 359 6.73 29.02 28.73
N ILE A 360 7.94 28.90 28.14
CA ILE A 360 9.11 28.38 28.88
C ILE A 360 10.38 29.14 28.43
N PRO A 361 11.18 29.67 29.37
CA PRO A 361 12.42 30.40 29.09
C PRO A 361 13.64 29.47 28.94
N PHE A 362 14.54 29.88 28.04
CA PHE A 362 15.94 29.45 27.78
C PHE A 362 16.22 27.98 27.48
#